data_AF-A0A0G4KJR4-F1
#
_entry.id   AF-A0A0G4KJR4-F1
#
_cell.length_a   1.000
_cell.length_b   1.000
_cell.length_c   1.000
_cell.angle_alpha   90.00
_cell.angle_beta   90.00
_cell.angle_gamma   90.00
#
_symmetry.space_group_name_H-M   'P 1'
#
loop_
_entity.id
_entity.type
_entity.pdbx_description
1 polymer ?
#
loop_
_entity_poly.entity_id
_entity_poly.type
_entity_poly.pdbx_seq_one_letter_code
_entity_poly.pdbx_strand_id
1 'polypeptide(L)'
;MAAAPDIANLTSSADVFATNHTLPQIRAIHRALHVQIDDKAARLRTQVGSSYRGLLGTADSIVQMRKDNDAVQALLARMGHRCGRAVVGRKLEGYAVFAPEAEDPRMAVFARARLLDACALVVGKLLLKGRGAVAAGHDTRLGPGDRLLLGSEVLVLSRLLSKGFTREELEREPDVALVVETARKSIEGLRRRLLRSMEKFLEKTADNQAQRQQHTLKALCAYSLATSSGARDVLKHFLTVRSKAMSAALYADDAETGRHQGGANVLKSQLLYVRTLLDVQALVPFKLSDALAKLKKRPLLQGDVLRNVEALRLDVYERWCGDDILTFTPFILNHYTQLEDSFKSLNHTQPAAAASSHHLHTA
;
A
#
# COMPACT_ATOMS: atom_id res chain seq x y z
N MET A 1 -16.44 -76.06 -37.40
CA MET A 1 -15.86 -75.08 -36.46
C MET A 1 -16.87 -74.86 -35.35
N ALA A 2 -16.67 -75.46 -34.18
CA ALA A 2 -17.46 -75.14 -32.99
C ALA A 2 -16.80 -73.97 -32.27
N ALA A 3 -17.55 -72.90 -32.05
CA ALA A 3 -17.08 -71.69 -31.40
C ALA A 3 -16.46 -72.01 -30.03
N ALA A 4 -15.33 -71.34 -29.71
CA ALA A 4 -14.72 -71.45 -28.40
C ALA A 4 -15.73 -70.98 -27.34
N PRO A 5 -15.95 -71.75 -26.26
CA PRO A 5 -16.95 -71.40 -25.25
C PRO A 5 -16.51 -70.15 -24.46
N ASP A 6 -17.41 -69.17 -24.33
CA ASP A 6 -17.21 -67.95 -23.55
C ASP A 6 -17.19 -68.24 -22.04
N ILE A 7 -15.99 -68.48 -21.53
CA ILE A 7 -15.66 -68.78 -20.13
C ILE A 7 -16.02 -67.68 -19.12
N ALA A 8 -16.43 -66.49 -19.57
CA ALA A 8 -16.82 -65.38 -18.68
C ALA A 8 -18.21 -65.54 -18.06
N ASN A 9 -19.08 -66.39 -18.63
CA ASN A 9 -20.46 -66.60 -18.18
C ASN A 9 -20.64 -67.80 -17.24
N LEU A 10 -19.56 -68.54 -16.96
CA LEU A 10 -19.58 -69.72 -16.10
C LEU A 10 -19.37 -69.27 -14.65
N THR A 11 -20.45 -69.19 -13.88
CA THR A 11 -20.41 -68.70 -12.48
C THR A 11 -20.35 -69.83 -11.45
N SER A 12 -20.81 -71.04 -11.83
CA SER A 12 -20.81 -72.22 -10.97
C SER A 12 -20.24 -73.44 -11.70
N SER A 13 -19.64 -74.36 -10.94
CA SER A 13 -19.17 -75.64 -11.50
C SER A 13 -20.30 -76.46 -12.11
N ALA A 14 -21.55 -76.27 -11.65
CA ALA A 14 -22.73 -76.92 -12.21
C ALA A 14 -23.01 -76.50 -13.66
N ASP A 15 -22.70 -75.26 -14.04
CA ASP A 15 -22.95 -74.72 -15.39
C ASP A 15 -22.04 -75.39 -16.44
N VAL A 16 -20.87 -75.85 -16.02
CA VAL A 16 -19.88 -76.54 -16.87
C VAL A 16 -20.32 -77.97 -17.22
N PHE A 17 -21.05 -78.62 -16.32
CA PHE A 17 -21.53 -80.00 -16.46
C PHE A 17 -23.02 -80.09 -16.83
N ALA A 18 -23.71 -78.96 -16.98
CA ALA A 18 -25.08 -78.93 -17.51
C ALA A 18 -25.12 -79.49 -18.94
N THR A 19 -26.28 -80.02 -19.36
CA THR A 19 -26.53 -80.88 -20.55
C THR A 19 -26.11 -80.32 -21.93
N ASN A 20 -25.50 -79.14 -21.99
CA ASN A 20 -25.17 -78.41 -23.21
C ASN A 20 -23.69 -78.50 -23.62
N HIS A 21 -22.82 -79.15 -22.82
CA HIS A 21 -21.39 -79.28 -23.13
C HIS A 21 -20.96 -80.75 -23.29
N THR A 22 -20.37 -81.05 -24.45
CA THR A 22 -19.78 -82.36 -24.72
C THR A 22 -18.43 -82.54 -24.01
N LEU A 23 -18.02 -83.79 -23.75
CA LEU A 23 -16.77 -84.10 -23.03
C LEU A 23 -15.50 -83.42 -23.61
N PRO A 24 -15.32 -83.29 -24.95
CA PRO A 24 -14.22 -82.52 -25.52
C PRO A 24 -14.30 -81.01 -25.22
N GLN A 25 -15.50 -80.44 -25.18
CA GLN A 25 -15.72 -79.03 -24.81
C GLN A 25 -15.41 -78.80 -23.32
N ILE A 26 -15.80 -79.72 -22.44
CA ILE A 26 -15.45 -79.65 -21.00
C ILE A 26 -13.93 -79.66 -20.81
N ARG A 27 -13.19 -80.52 -21.53
CA ARG A 27 -11.71 -80.53 -21.50
C ARG A 27 -11.11 -79.24 -22.05
N ALA A 28 -11.72 -78.62 -23.07
CA ALA A 28 -11.29 -77.34 -23.59
C ALA A 28 -11.52 -76.20 -22.58
N ILE A 29 -12.68 -76.17 -21.91
CA ILE A 29 -12.99 -75.22 -20.82
C ILE A 29 -12.00 -75.39 -19.67
N HIS A 30 -11.74 -76.61 -19.23
CA HIS A 30 -10.79 -76.89 -18.16
C HIS A 30 -9.37 -76.38 -18.47
N ARG A 31 -8.89 -76.62 -19.71
CA ARG A 31 -7.60 -76.10 -20.17
C ARG A 31 -7.60 -74.57 -20.24
N ALA A 32 -8.66 -73.97 -20.76
CA ALA A 32 -8.78 -72.51 -20.84
C ALA A 32 -8.81 -71.85 -19.45
N LEU A 33 -9.49 -72.46 -18.48
CA LEU A 33 -9.50 -71.99 -17.09
C LEU A 33 -8.11 -72.08 -16.44
N HIS A 34 -7.37 -73.17 -16.66
CA HIS A 34 -5.99 -73.27 -16.16
C HIS A 34 -5.09 -72.18 -16.75
N VAL A 35 -5.18 -71.95 -18.06
CA VAL A 35 -4.42 -70.88 -18.72
C VAL A 35 -4.80 -69.50 -18.17
N GLN A 36 -6.08 -69.23 -17.91
CA GLN A 36 -6.52 -67.97 -17.30
C GLN A 36 -6.07 -67.81 -15.84
N ILE A 37 -6.05 -68.89 -15.06
CA ILE A 37 -5.54 -68.88 -13.68
C ILE A 37 -4.05 -68.58 -13.70
N ASP A 38 -3.28 -69.22 -14.58
CA ASP A 38 -1.85 -68.98 -14.72
C ASP A 38 -1.55 -67.55 -15.18
N ASP A 39 -2.30 -67.02 -16.15
CA ASP A 39 -2.17 -65.62 -16.59
C ASP A 39 -2.52 -64.64 -15.46
N LYS A 40 -3.64 -64.84 -14.74
CA LYS A 40 -4.01 -64.00 -13.58
C LYS A 40 -2.98 -64.09 -12.46
N ALA A 41 -2.46 -65.28 -12.16
CA ALA A 41 -1.43 -65.48 -11.16
C ALA A 41 -0.10 -64.82 -11.57
N ALA A 42 0.26 -64.85 -12.86
CA ALA A 42 1.41 -64.13 -13.38
C ALA A 42 1.23 -62.61 -13.28
N ARG A 43 0.05 -62.08 -13.66
CA ARG A 43 -0.31 -60.65 -13.54
C ARG A 43 -0.32 -60.16 -12.10
N LEU A 44 -0.83 -60.95 -11.16
CA LEU A 44 -0.80 -60.62 -9.74
C LEU A 44 0.64 -60.54 -9.22
N ARG A 45 1.52 -61.47 -9.64
CA ARG A 45 2.94 -61.42 -9.26
C ARG A 45 3.64 -60.17 -9.81
N THR A 46 3.36 -59.78 -11.05
CA THR A 46 3.95 -58.57 -11.63
C THR A 46 3.40 -57.29 -10.99
N GLN A 47 2.10 -57.23 -10.71
CA GLN A 47 1.45 -56.06 -10.09
C GLN A 47 1.86 -55.89 -8.62
N VAL A 48 1.90 -56.98 -7.85
CA VAL A 48 2.37 -56.93 -6.45
C VAL A 48 3.88 -56.67 -6.40
N GLY A 49 4.65 -57.25 -7.33
CA GLY A 49 6.09 -57.00 -7.44
C GLY A 49 6.43 -55.55 -7.82
N SER A 50 5.64 -54.93 -8.71
CA SER A 50 5.82 -53.51 -9.07
C SER A 50 5.38 -52.59 -7.94
N SER A 51 4.27 -52.90 -7.24
CA SER A 51 3.82 -52.16 -6.06
C SER A 51 4.85 -52.21 -4.93
N TYR A 52 5.42 -53.38 -4.63
CA TYR A 52 6.45 -53.54 -3.60
C TYR A 52 7.73 -52.77 -3.93
N ARG A 53 8.19 -52.80 -5.19
CA ARG A 53 9.32 -51.97 -5.65
C ARG A 53 9.01 -50.48 -5.56
N GLY A 54 7.78 -50.08 -5.86
CA GLY A 54 7.33 -48.69 -5.67
C GLY A 54 7.42 -48.27 -4.21
N LEU A 55 6.93 -49.11 -3.29
CA LEU A 55 7.00 -48.85 -1.84
C LEU A 55 8.44 -48.77 -1.34
N LEU A 56 9.32 -49.67 -1.78
CA LEU A 56 10.75 -49.61 -1.46
C LEU A 56 11.40 -48.32 -2.01
N GLY A 57 11.10 -47.94 -3.26
CA GLY A 57 11.59 -46.69 -3.83
C GLY A 57 11.10 -45.45 -3.07
N THR A 58 9.86 -45.46 -2.58
CA THR A 58 9.36 -44.39 -1.71
C THR A 58 10.07 -44.38 -0.35
N ALA A 59 10.38 -45.55 0.22
CA ALA A 59 11.12 -45.63 1.48
C ALA A 59 12.55 -45.09 1.33
N ASP A 60 13.24 -45.43 0.24
CA ASP A 60 14.57 -44.89 -0.08
C ASP A 60 14.53 -43.37 -0.29
N SER A 61 13.50 -42.87 -0.97
CA SER A 61 13.29 -41.43 -1.14
C SER A 61 13.08 -40.71 0.20
N ILE A 62 12.31 -41.30 1.13
CA ILE A 62 12.12 -40.75 2.48
C ILE A 62 13.44 -40.69 3.25
N VAL A 63 14.26 -41.74 3.17
CA VAL A 63 15.59 -41.76 3.81
C VAL A 63 16.50 -40.69 3.20
N GLN A 64 16.46 -40.50 1.89
CA GLN A 64 17.24 -39.46 1.22
C GLN A 64 16.77 -38.06 1.62
N MET A 65 15.46 -37.81 1.63
CA MET A 65 14.88 -36.54 2.10
C MET A 65 15.28 -36.22 3.54
N ARG A 66 15.39 -37.24 4.40
CA ARG A 66 15.85 -37.04 5.77
C ARG A 66 17.30 -36.57 5.83
N LYS A 67 18.20 -37.19 5.06
CA LYS A 67 19.60 -36.76 4.97
C LYS A 67 19.72 -35.32 4.45
N ASP A 68 18.92 -34.97 3.46
CA ASP A 68 18.91 -33.61 2.90
C ASP A 68 18.40 -32.59 3.93
N ASN A 69 17.36 -32.94 4.70
CA ASN A 69 16.86 -32.11 5.80
C ASN A 69 17.91 -31.90 6.90
N ASP A 70 18.65 -32.94 7.29
CA ASP A 70 19.72 -32.83 8.28
C ASP A 70 20.83 -31.89 7.78
N ALA A 71 21.18 -31.94 6.49
CA ALA A 71 22.14 -31.03 5.86
C ALA A 71 21.65 -29.57 5.86
N VAL A 72 20.38 -29.34 5.53
CA VAL A 72 19.74 -28.01 5.59
C VAL A 72 19.71 -27.48 7.02
N GLN A 73 19.35 -28.30 8.00
CA GLN A 73 19.36 -27.93 9.41
C GLN A 73 20.77 -27.56 9.88
N ALA A 74 21.80 -28.31 9.48
CA ALA A 74 23.18 -27.98 9.80
C ALA A 74 23.64 -26.65 9.16
N LEU A 75 23.19 -26.35 7.93
CA LEU A 75 23.45 -25.06 7.28
C LEU A 75 22.75 -23.91 8.04
N LEU A 76 21.47 -24.07 8.35
CA LEU A 76 20.69 -23.08 9.10
C LEU A 76 21.24 -22.87 10.51
N ALA A 77 21.70 -23.92 11.18
CA ALA A 77 22.38 -23.83 12.47
C ALA A 77 23.68 -23.01 12.37
N ARG A 78 24.50 -23.25 11.33
CA ARG A 78 25.71 -22.45 11.05
C ARG A 78 25.39 -21.00 10.70
N MET A 79 24.30 -20.74 10.00
CA MET A 79 23.82 -19.37 9.75
C MET A 79 23.33 -18.72 11.05
N GLY A 80 22.54 -19.42 11.86
CA GLY A 80 22.07 -18.94 13.16
C GLY A 80 23.21 -18.61 14.12
N HIS A 81 24.26 -19.44 14.15
CA HIS A 81 25.47 -19.17 14.93
C HIS A 81 26.19 -17.89 14.47
N ARG A 82 26.31 -17.65 13.16
CA ARG A 82 27.06 -16.50 12.62
C ARG A 82 26.25 -15.20 12.55
N CYS A 83 24.93 -15.32 12.41
CA CYS A 83 24.00 -14.21 12.22
C CYS A 83 23.11 -13.97 13.45
N GLY A 84 23.35 -14.68 14.56
CA GLY A 84 22.60 -14.50 15.79
C GLY A 84 22.72 -13.08 16.33
N ARG A 85 21.62 -12.55 16.90
CA ARG A 85 21.53 -11.18 17.43
C ARG A 85 22.70 -10.81 18.35
N ALA A 86 23.13 -11.73 19.20
CA ALA A 86 24.25 -11.52 20.11
C ALA A 86 25.61 -11.41 19.38
N VAL A 87 25.83 -12.21 18.33
CA VAL A 87 27.09 -12.18 17.56
C VAL A 87 27.15 -10.93 16.68
N VAL A 88 26.05 -10.59 16.02
CA VAL A 88 25.93 -9.36 15.23
C VAL A 88 26.01 -8.12 16.13
N GLY A 89 25.36 -8.16 17.29
CA GLY A 89 25.45 -7.10 18.31
C GLY A 89 26.87 -6.84 18.77
N ARG A 90 27.63 -7.89 19.15
CA ARG A 90 29.05 -7.74 19.52
C ARG A 90 29.92 -7.23 18.39
N LYS A 91 29.65 -7.65 17.14
CA LYS A 91 30.36 -7.13 15.97
C LYS A 91 30.07 -5.65 15.74
N LEU A 92 28.82 -5.22 15.93
CA LEU A 92 28.41 -3.82 15.86
C LEU A 92 29.05 -2.98 16.98
N GLU A 93 29.02 -3.48 18.22
CA GLU A 93 29.70 -2.85 19.36
C GLU A 93 31.19 -2.69 19.10
N GLY A 94 31.85 -3.74 18.59
CA GLY A 94 33.26 -3.66 18.17
C GLY A 94 33.48 -2.68 17.03
N TYR A 95 32.59 -2.61 16.05
CA TYR A 95 32.66 -1.65 14.94
C TYR A 95 32.52 -0.20 15.42
N ALA A 96 31.66 0.06 16.39
CA ALA A 96 31.46 1.39 16.98
C ALA A 96 32.71 1.92 17.70
N VAL A 97 33.62 1.03 18.14
CA VAL A 97 34.92 1.42 18.72
C VAL A 97 35.92 1.86 17.65
N PHE A 98 35.86 1.29 16.45
CA PHE A 98 36.79 1.61 15.35
C PHE A 98 36.30 2.72 14.42
N ALA A 99 34.98 2.82 14.27
CA ALA A 99 34.32 3.96 13.68
C ALA A 99 33.71 4.75 14.84
N PRO A 100 34.46 5.65 15.51
CA PRO A 100 33.81 6.67 16.32
C PRO A 100 32.74 7.31 15.43
N GLU A 101 31.62 7.73 16.00
CA GLU A 101 30.53 8.44 15.32
C GLU A 101 30.98 9.79 14.75
N ALA A 102 32.06 9.82 13.98
CA ALA A 102 32.28 10.81 12.95
C ALA A 102 31.12 10.63 11.99
N GLU A 103 30.07 11.41 12.21
CA GLU A 103 28.96 11.60 11.30
C GLU A 103 29.53 12.02 9.96
N ASP A 104 29.89 11.04 9.12
CA ASP A 104 30.41 11.32 7.79
C ASP A 104 29.29 12.09 7.08
N PRO A 105 29.52 13.34 6.67
CA PRO A 105 28.50 14.15 6.01
C PRO A 105 27.98 13.45 4.75
N ARG A 106 28.77 12.55 4.14
CA ARG A 106 28.33 11.72 3.02
C ARG A 106 27.22 10.76 3.44
N MET A 107 27.34 10.12 4.60
CA MET A 107 26.31 9.21 5.13
C MET A 107 24.99 9.92 5.37
N ALA A 108 25.02 11.18 5.79
CA ALA A 108 23.81 12.02 5.91
C ALA A 108 23.13 12.24 4.54
N VAL A 109 23.91 12.50 3.49
CA VAL A 109 23.40 12.66 2.11
C VAL A 109 22.79 11.35 1.59
N PHE A 110 23.47 10.22 1.77
CA PHE A 110 22.93 8.90 1.38
C PHE A 110 21.67 8.53 2.18
N ALA A 111 21.65 8.77 3.48
CA ALA A 111 20.50 8.52 4.35
C ALA A 111 19.27 9.31 3.91
N ARG A 112 19.42 10.62 3.68
CA ARG A 112 18.34 11.49 3.18
C ARG A 112 17.84 11.05 1.80
N ALA A 113 18.74 10.62 0.91
CA ALA A 113 18.37 10.16 -0.43
C ALA A 113 17.61 8.82 -0.39
N ARG A 114 18.02 7.89 0.48
CA ARG A 114 17.30 6.63 0.71
C ARG A 114 15.93 6.87 1.35
N LEU A 115 15.85 7.80 2.30
CA LEU A 115 14.57 8.19 2.90
C LEU A 115 13.63 8.81 1.85
N LEU A 116 14.15 9.64 0.95
CA LEU A 116 13.37 10.24 -0.15
C LEU A 116 12.81 9.16 -1.10
N ASP A 117 13.63 8.18 -1.49
CA ASP A 117 13.21 7.05 -2.33
C ASP A 117 12.16 6.18 -1.62
N ALA A 118 12.36 5.88 -0.34
CA ALA A 118 11.39 5.18 0.50
C ALA A 118 10.03 5.91 0.56
N CYS A 119 10.04 7.25 0.66
CA CYS A 119 8.82 8.06 0.63
C CYS A 119 8.04 7.90 -0.68
N ALA A 120 8.73 7.90 -1.82
CA ALA A 120 8.11 7.68 -3.13
C ALA A 120 7.46 6.29 -3.21
N LEU A 121 8.14 5.26 -2.71
CA LEU A 121 7.62 3.89 -2.66
C LEU A 121 6.38 3.77 -1.75
N VAL A 122 6.42 4.38 -0.56
CA VAL A 122 5.30 4.36 0.39
C VAL A 122 4.07 5.05 -0.19
N VAL A 123 4.21 6.26 -0.72
CA VAL A 123 3.09 6.97 -1.34
C VAL A 123 2.54 6.19 -2.54
N GLY A 124 3.43 5.62 -3.36
CA GLY A 124 3.05 4.72 -4.44
C GLY A 124 2.16 3.57 -3.97
N LYS A 125 2.61 2.83 -2.96
CA LYS A 125 1.88 1.69 -2.37
C LYS A 125 0.56 2.10 -1.73
N LEU A 126 0.51 3.21 -0.99
CA LEU A 126 -0.71 3.73 -0.36
C LEU A 126 -1.79 4.08 -1.40
N LEU A 127 -1.39 4.53 -2.59
CA LEU A 127 -2.26 4.90 -3.70
C LEU A 127 -2.66 3.74 -4.62
N LEU A 128 -2.14 2.52 -4.39
CA LEU A 128 -2.57 1.33 -5.12
C LEU A 128 -3.93 0.85 -4.59
N LYS A 129 -4.92 0.82 -5.49
CA LYS A 129 -6.28 0.34 -5.23
C LYS A 129 -6.23 -1.14 -4.79
N GLY A 130 -6.91 -1.48 -3.69
CA GLY A 130 -7.16 -2.87 -3.29
C GLY A 130 -6.10 -3.57 -2.44
N ARG A 131 -4.88 -3.05 -2.29
CA ARG A 131 -3.79 -3.72 -1.52
C ARG A 131 -2.91 -2.82 -0.64
N GLY A 132 -3.06 -1.49 -0.71
CA GLY A 132 -2.11 -0.55 -0.11
C GLY A 132 -1.99 -0.51 1.42
N ALA A 133 -2.92 -1.11 2.18
CA ALA A 133 -2.90 -1.05 3.65
C ALA A 133 -1.99 -2.10 4.31
N VAL A 134 -1.78 -3.26 3.68
CA VAL A 134 -1.04 -4.39 4.28
C VAL A 134 0.48 -4.26 4.04
N ALA A 135 0.90 -3.54 3.01
CA ALA A 135 2.31 -3.52 2.55
C ALA A 135 3.12 -2.29 3.03
N ALA A 136 2.52 -1.41 3.84
CA ALA A 136 3.20 -0.27 4.47
C ALA A 136 3.66 -0.57 5.92
N GLY A 137 3.57 -1.83 6.37
CA GLY A 137 3.93 -2.25 7.73
C GLY A 137 2.90 -1.86 8.79
N HIS A 138 1.70 -1.42 8.40
CA HIS A 138 0.67 -1.02 9.35
C HIS A 138 -0.26 -2.20 9.69
N ASP A 139 -0.23 -2.64 10.94
CA ASP A 139 -1.05 -3.73 11.49
C ASP A 139 -2.57 -3.47 11.46
N THR A 140 -3.01 -2.23 11.18
CA THR A 140 -4.43 -1.90 11.10
C THR A 140 -4.87 -1.52 9.69
N ARG A 141 -6.07 -1.96 9.32
CA ARG A 141 -6.73 -1.60 8.06
C ARG A 141 -7.04 -0.09 8.07
N LEU A 142 -6.09 0.76 7.67
CA LEU A 142 -6.31 2.21 7.56
C LEU A 142 -7.55 2.48 6.71
N GLY A 143 -8.43 3.36 7.19
CA GLY A 143 -9.58 3.84 6.44
C GLY A 143 -9.16 4.61 5.19
N PRO A 144 -10.07 4.82 4.22
CA PRO A 144 -9.74 5.52 2.98
C PRO A 144 -9.28 6.96 3.22
N GLY A 145 -9.86 7.66 4.20
CA GLY A 145 -9.43 9.01 4.57
C GLY A 145 -8.06 9.05 5.24
N ASP A 146 -7.75 8.05 6.08
CA ASP A 146 -6.46 7.95 6.77
C ASP A 146 -5.30 7.70 5.80
N ARG A 147 -5.52 6.86 4.78
CA ARG A 147 -4.52 6.62 3.72
C ARG A 147 -4.18 7.88 2.93
N LEU A 148 -5.19 8.72 2.66
CA LEU A 148 -5.00 9.98 1.95
C LEU A 148 -4.21 10.97 2.82
N LEU A 149 -4.52 11.03 4.12
CA LEU A 149 -3.82 11.89 5.07
C LEU A 149 -2.36 11.47 5.23
N LEU A 150 -2.09 10.19 5.53
CA LEU A 150 -0.74 9.65 5.63
C LEU A 150 0.05 9.86 4.33
N GLY A 151 -0.59 9.61 3.18
CA GLY A 151 0.03 9.87 1.87
C GLY A 151 0.40 11.34 1.68
N SER A 152 -0.40 12.28 2.18
CA SER A 152 -0.08 13.71 2.11
C SER A 152 1.05 14.10 3.07
N GLU A 153 1.12 13.53 4.26
CA GLU A 153 2.21 13.76 5.23
C GLU A 153 3.57 13.28 4.69
N VAL A 154 3.60 12.05 4.15
CA VAL A 154 4.80 11.49 3.49
C VAL A 154 5.19 12.32 2.26
N LEU A 155 4.22 12.83 1.49
CA LEU A 155 4.53 13.73 0.37
C LEU A 155 5.12 15.06 0.84
N VAL A 156 4.64 15.63 1.95
CA VAL A 156 5.23 16.86 2.52
C VAL A 156 6.66 16.57 2.96
N LEU A 157 6.91 15.46 3.65
CA LEU A 157 8.27 15.03 4.02
C LEU A 157 9.17 14.89 2.79
N SER A 158 8.69 14.22 1.74
CA SER A 158 9.42 14.06 0.48
C SER A 158 9.77 15.41 -0.17
N ARG A 159 8.89 16.41 -0.07
CA ARG A 159 9.13 17.76 -0.58
C ARG A 159 10.21 18.48 0.24
N LEU A 160 10.17 18.35 1.56
CA LEU A 160 11.18 18.94 2.45
C LEU A 160 12.56 18.34 2.19
N LEU A 161 12.64 17.01 2.14
CA LEU A 161 13.87 16.29 1.80
C LEU A 161 14.39 16.70 0.43
N SER A 162 13.51 16.78 -0.59
CA SER A 162 13.94 17.18 -1.94
C SER A 162 14.49 18.61 -2.03
N LYS A 163 14.05 19.50 -1.14
CA LYS A 163 14.54 20.89 -1.03
C LYS A 163 15.78 21.02 -0.15
N GLY A 164 15.95 20.10 0.81
CA GLY A 164 17.04 20.12 1.77
C GLY A 164 18.40 19.67 1.22
N PHE A 165 18.48 19.21 -0.03
CA PHE A 165 19.76 18.92 -0.66
C PHE A 165 20.39 20.17 -1.27
N THR A 166 21.65 20.43 -0.95
CA THR A 166 22.40 21.55 -1.54
C THR A 166 23.02 21.15 -2.87
N ARG A 167 23.29 22.13 -3.74
CA ARG A 167 23.92 21.88 -5.04
C ARG A 167 25.29 21.21 -4.91
N GLU A 168 26.06 21.62 -3.91
CA GLU A 168 27.40 21.08 -3.62
C GLU A 168 27.34 19.59 -3.22
N GLU A 169 26.32 19.18 -2.47
CA GLU A 169 26.11 17.78 -2.09
C GLU A 169 25.82 16.89 -3.32
N LEU A 170 25.00 17.37 -4.27
CA LEU A 170 24.69 16.63 -5.49
C LEU A 170 25.87 16.58 -6.47
N GLU A 171 26.67 17.64 -6.55
CA GLU A 171 27.85 17.67 -7.42
C GLU A 171 28.97 16.76 -6.91
N ARG A 172 29.08 16.58 -5.58
CA ARG A 172 30.08 15.70 -4.95
C ARG A 172 29.74 14.22 -5.10
N GLU A 173 28.46 13.85 -5.16
CA GLU A 173 27.98 12.46 -5.18
C GLU A 173 26.97 12.23 -6.34
N PRO A 174 27.45 11.91 -7.56
CA PRO A 174 26.60 11.84 -8.76
C PRO A 174 25.57 10.69 -8.71
N ASP A 175 25.91 9.58 -8.06
CA ASP A 175 24.99 8.45 -7.87
C ASP A 175 23.76 8.85 -7.03
N VAL A 176 23.99 9.67 -6.00
CA VAL A 176 22.91 10.21 -5.16
C VAL A 176 22.08 11.21 -5.94
N ALA A 177 22.72 12.07 -6.75
CA ALA A 177 22.02 13.03 -7.59
C ALA A 177 21.02 12.33 -8.52
N LEU A 178 21.38 11.20 -9.12
CA LEU A 178 20.48 10.42 -9.98
C LEU A 178 19.26 9.89 -9.20
N VAL A 179 19.47 9.37 -7.98
CA VAL A 179 18.38 8.90 -7.11
C VAL A 179 17.45 10.05 -6.71
N VAL A 180 18.00 11.21 -6.37
CA VAL A 180 17.21 12.39 -6.02
C VAL A 180 16.39 12.90 -7.20
N GLU A 181 16.97 12.94 -8.41
CA GLU A 181 16.27 13.39 -9.61
C GLU A 181 15.15 12.43 -10.05
N THR A 182 15.40 11.12 -9.98
CA THR A 182 14.37 10.11 -10.25
C THR A 182 13.24 10.17 -9.21
N ALA A 183 13.60 10.33 -7.92
CA ALA A 183 12.63 10.51 -6.85
C ALA A 183 11.80 11.80 -7.05
N ARG A 184 12.42 12.95 -7.39
CA ARG A 184 11.71 14.21 -7.70
C ARG A 184 10.66 14.04 -8.81
N LYS A 185 11.03 13.39 -9.91
CA LYS A 185 10.09 13.07 -11.01
C LYS A 185 8.95 12.17 -10.55
N SER A 186 9.25 11.15 -9.75
CA SER A 186 8.25 10.23 -9.21
C SER A 186 7.27 10.92 -8.25
N ILE A 187 7.77 11.82 -7.39
CA ILE A 187 6.98 12.57 -6.41
C ILE A 187 5.96 13.47 -7.11
N GLU A 188 6.32 14.12 -8.21
CA GLU A 188 5.37 14.94 -8.96
C GLU A 188 4.27 14.10 -9.65
N GLY A 189 4.63 12.91 -10.15
CA GLY A 189 3.65 11.93 -10.63
C GLY A 189 2.70 11.47 -9.53
N LEU A 190 3.24 11.15 -8.35
CA LEU A 190 2.50 10.69 -7.18
C LEU A 190 1.62 11.78 -6.58
N ARG A 191 2.08 13.04 -6.56
CA ARG A 191 1.29 14.21 -6.15
C ARG A 191 0.04 14.35 -7.00
N ARG A 192 0.19 14.35 -8.33
CA ARG A 192 -0.95 14.43 -9.26
C ARG A 192 -1.91 13.24 -9.07
N ARG A 193 -1.38 12.05 -8.80
CA ARG A 193 -2.19 10.86 -8.52
C ARG A 193 -2.92 10.95 -7.17
N LEU A 194 -2.29 11.48 -6.13
CA LEU A 194 -2.90 11.70 -4.82
C LEU A 194 -4.06 12.70 -4.93
N LEU A 195 -3.84 13.84 -5.59
CA LEU A 195 -4.89 14.85 -5.81
C LEU A 195 -6.09 14.26 -6.56
N ARG A 196 -5.86 13.52 -7.64
CA ARG A 196 -6.95 12.80 -8.34
C ARG A 196 -7.64 11.76 -7.46
N SER A 197 -6.91 11.10 -6.56
CA SER A 197 -7.48 10.13 -5.62
C SER A 197 -8.35 10.83 -4.57
N MET A 198 -7.95 12.01 -4.10
CA MET A 198 -8.74 12.86 -3.21
C MET A 198 -10.01 13.34 -3.92
N GLU A 199 -9.92 13.85 -5.16
CA GLU A 199 -11.08 14.27 -5.95
C GLU A 199 -12.07 13.11 -6.13
N LYS A 200 -11.60 11.96 -6.62
CA LYS A 200 -12.43 10.74 -6.75
C LYS A 200 -13.00 10.23 -5.43
N PHE A 201 -12.29 10.45 -4.32
CA PHE A 201 -12.82 10.14 -3.01
C PHE A 201 -13.95 11.11 -2.68
N LEU A 202 -13.75 12.42 -2.81
CA LEU A 202 -14.72 13.46 -2.49
C LEU A 202 -15.96 13.43 -3.38
N GLU A 203 -15.88 12.99 -4.63
CA GLU A 203 -17.03 12.82 -5.54
C GLU A 203 -18.07 11.81 -5.01
N LYS A 204 -17.63 10.80 -4.26
CA LYS A 204 -18.51 9.70 -3.84
C LYS A 204 -19.39 10.08 -2.64
N THR A 205 -20.54 9.44 -2.56
CA THR A 205 -21.36 9.36 -1.34
C THR A 205 -21.28 7.94 -0.77
N ALA A 206 -21.53 7.81 0.53
CA ALA A 206 -21.59 6.51 1.21
C ALA A 206 -22.77 6.52 2.17
N ASP A 207 -23.35 5.35 2.42
CA ASP A 207 -24.59 5.20 3.19
C ASP A 207 -24.38 5.57 4.66
N ASN A 208 -23.23 5.19 5.25
CA ASN A 208 -22.84 5.54 6.62
C ASN A 208 -22.32 6.98 6.72
N GLN A 209 -23.21 7.93 7.00
CA GLN A 209 -22.91 9.36 7.00
C GLN A 209 -21.86 9.78 8.05
N ALA A 210 -21.93 9.26 9.28
CA ALA A 210 -21.00 9.65 10.35
C ALA A 210 -19.54 9.25 10.05
N GLN A 211 -19.32 7.99 9.66
CA GLN A 211 -17.99 7.50 9.27
C GLN A 211 -17.49 8.21 8.01
N ARG A 212 -18.39 8.47 7.05
CA ARG A 212 -18.05 9.20 5.83
C ARG A 212 -17.56 10.61 6.13
N GLN A 213 -18.24 11.34 7.01
CA GLN A 213 -17.84 12.69 7.41
C GLN A 213 -16.44 12.74 8.02
N GLN A 214 -16.09 11.76 8.87
CA GLN A 214 -14.75 11.66 9.44
C GLN A 214 -13.68 11.45 8.36
N HIS A 215 -13.93 10.57 7.39
CA HIS A 215 -13.01 10.35 6.28
C HIS A 215 -12.96 11.54 5.30
N THR A 216 -14.06 12.24 5.08
CA THR A 216 -14.12 13.50 4.31
C THR A 216 -13.26 14.57 4.97
N LEU A 217 -13.40 14.76 6.29
CA LEU A 217 -12.57 15.70 7.05
C LEU A 217 -11.08 15.39 6.88
N LYS A 218 -10.68 14.12 6.99
CA LYS A 218 -9.29 13.68 6.79
C LYS A 218 -8.81 13.91 5.35
N ALA A 219 -9.66 13.68 4.35
CA ALA A 219 -9.33 13.97 2.95
C ALA A 219 -9.16 15.48 2.69
N LEU A 220 -9.96 16.34 3.34
CA LEU A 220 -9.83 17.80 3.26
C LEU A 220 -8.55 18.30 3.95
N CYS A 221 -8.19 17.73 5.11
CA CYS A 221 -6.91 18.00 5.77
C CYS A 221 -5.74 17.56 4.88
N ALA A 222 -5.86 16.40 4.24
CA ALA A 222 -4.85 15.88 3.32
C ALA A 222 -4.66 16.79 2.10
N TYR A 223 -5.75 17.35 1.55
CA TYR A 223 -5.69 18.35 0.48
C TYR A 223 -4.97 19.62 0.96
N SER A 224 -5.36 20.16 2.13
CA SER A 224 -4.71 21.32 2.74
C SER A 224 -3.20 21.13 2.89
N LEU A 225 -2.74 19.97 3.37
CA LEU A 225 -1.31 19.65 3.47
C LEU A 225 -0.62 19.57 2.11
N ALA A 226 -1.25 18.92 1.14
CA ALA A 226 -0.65 18.73 -0.18
C ALA A 226 -0.46 20.05 -0.95
N THR A 227 -1.39 20.99 -0.81
CA THR A 227 -1.41 22.29 -1.52
C THR A 227 -1.05 23.50 -0.66
N SER A 228 -0.85 23.32 0.64
CA SER A 228 -0.65 24.41 1.62
C SER A 228 -1.80 25.42 1.66
N SER A 229 -3.03 24.96 1.39
CA SER A 229 -4.23 25.80 1.27
C SER A 229 -4.96 25.95 2.60
N GLY A 230 -5.54 27.12 2.86
CA GLY A 230 -6.33 27.40 4.06
C GLY A 230 -7.73 26.78 4.04
N ALA A 231 -8.45 26.87 5.16
CA ALA A 231 -9.78 26.27 5.32
C ALA A 231 -10.80 26.74 4.26
N ARG A 232 -10.75 28.02 3.85
CA ARG A 232 -11.62 28.60 2.81
C ARG A 232 -11.37 27.97 1.45
N ASP A 233 -10.12 27.85 1.05
CA ASP A 233 -9.74 27.29 -0.25
C ASP A 233 -10.04 25.80 -0.32
N VAL A 234 -9.83 25.08 0.79
CA VAL A 234 -10.20 23.68 0.95
C VAL A 234 -11.72 23.50 0.79
N LEU A 235 -12.52 24.38 1.42
CA LEU A 235 -13.98 24.36 1.27
C LEU A 235 -14.41 24.68 -0.17
N LYS A 236 -13.80 25.70 -0.80
CA LYS A 236 -14.05 26.05 -2.20
C LYS A 236 -13.72 24.87 -3.12
N HIS A 237 -12.61 24.18 -2.90
CA HIS A 237 -12.23 22.99 -3.63
C HIS A 237 -13.26 21.87 -3.45
N PHE A 238 -13.67 21.57 -2.20
CA PHE A 238 -14.69 20.58 -1.91
C PHE A 238 -16.00 20.83 -2.66
N LEU A 239 -16.50 22.07 -2.60
CA LEU A 239 -17.73 22.47 -3.30
C LEU A 239 -17.57 22.37 -4.82
N THR A 240 -16.40 22.73 -5.35
CA THR A 240 -16.10 22.63 -6.79
C THR A 240 -16.04 21.18 -7.28
N VAL A 241 -15.44 20.28 -6.50
CA VAL A 241 -15.39 18.85 -6.85
C VAL A 241 -16.80 18.25 -6.82
N ARG A 242 -17.59 18.59 -5.80
CA ARG A 242 -18.96 18.10 -5.68
C ARG A 242 -19.89 18.68 -6.74
N SER A 243 -19.75 19.96 -7.12
CA SER A 243 -20.54 20.56 -8.20
C SER A 243 -20.22 19.93 -9.55
N LYS A 244 -18.93 19.66 -9.83
CA LYS A 244 -18.51 18.88 -11.01
C LYS A 244 -19.08 17.47 -11.02
N ALA A 245 -19.14 16.81 -9.87
CA ALA A 245 -19.76 15.49 -9.74
C ALA A 245 -21.28 15.55 -10.02
N MET A 246 -21.95 16.60 -9.54
CA MET A 246 -23.38 16.83 -9.81
C MET A 246 -23.63 17.10 -11.29
N SER A 247 -22.84 17.96 -11.94
CA SER A 247 -22.96 18.20 -13.38
C SER A 247 -22.67 16.94 -14.18
N ALA A 248 -21.62 16.19 -13.82
CA ALA A 248 -21.29 14.93 -14.48
C ALA A 248 -22.41 13.88 -14.31
N ALA A 249 -23.08 13.84 -13.17
CA ALA A 249 -24.24 12.97 -12.96
C ALA A 249 -25.46 13.40 -13.77
N LEU A 250 -25.69 14.71 -13.94
CA LEU A 250 -26.80 15.26 -14.73
C LEU A 250 -26.63 15.03 -16.23
N TYR A 251 -25.41 15.18 -16.74
CA TYR A 251 -25.06 15.03 -18.16
C TYR A 251 -24.47 13.65 -18.50
N ALA A 252 -24.60 12.66 -17.61
CA ALA A 252 -24.22 11.29 -17.90
C ALA A 252 -25.22 10.70 -18.91
N ASP A 253 -24.89 10.77 -20.20
CA ASP A 253 -25.60 10.03 -21.24
C ASP A 253 -25.17 8.56 -21.19
N ASP A 254 -26.14 7.67 -20.96
CA ASP A 254 -25.93 6.23 -21.06
C ASP A 254 -25.79 5.85 -22.54
N ALA A 255 -24.55 5.90 -23.04
CA ALA A 255 -24.20 5.52 -24.41
C ALA A 255 -24.62 4.07 -24.77
N GLU A 256 -24.89 3.22 -23.77
CA GLU A 256 -25.18 1.79 -23.96
C GLU A 256 -26.68 1.46 -24.04
N THR A 257 -27.59 2.34 -23.59
CA THR A 257 -29.03 1.98 -23.50
C THR A 257 -29.99 2.89 -24.27
N GLY A 258 -29.55 4.06 -24.77
CA GLY A 258 -30.40 4.96 -25.57
C GLY A 258 -31.69 5.44 -24.88
N ARG A 259 -31.84 5.15 -23.57
CA ARG A 259 -32.97 5.58 -22.75
C ARG A 259 -32.50 6.72 -21.87
N HIS A 260 -33.19 7.86 -21.96
CA HIS A 260 -32.98 8.97 -21.04
C HIS A 260 -33.32 8.54 -19.61
N GLN A 261 -32.33 8.08 -18.83
CA GLN A 261 -32.45 7.93 -17.37
C GLN A 261 -32.45 9.29 -16.65
N GLY A 262 -32.93 10.35 -17.31
CA GLY A 262 -32.87 11.72 -16.81
C GLY A 262 -33.44 11.86 -15.40
N GLY A 263 -34.53 11.15 -15.09
CA GLY A 263 -35.10 11.12 -13.73
C GLY A 263 -34.15 10.54 -12.67
N ALA A 264 -33.49 9.40 -12.95
CA ALA A 264 -32.56 8.78 -12.00
C ALA A 264 -31.28 9.62 -11.82
N ASN A 265 -30.79 10.24 -12.89
CA ASN A 265 -29.64 11.14 -12.88
C ASN A 265 -29.92 12.43 -12.10
N VAL A 266 -31.13 12.99 -12.23
CA VAL A 266 -31.61 14.13 -11.43
C VAL A 266 -31.73 13.76 -9.95
N LEU A 267 -32.30 12.60 -9.61
CA LEU A 267 -32.37 12.14 -8.21
C LEU A 267 -30.97 11.93 -7.60
N LYS A 268 -30.03 11.39 -8.37
CA LYS A 268 -28.64 11.19 -7.94
C LYS A 268 -27.91 12.52 -7.70
N SER A 269 -28.08 13.51 -8.59
CA SER A 269 -27.48 14.83 -8.41
C SER A 269 -28.12 15.61 -7.26
N GLN A 270 -29.44 15.50 -7.07
CA GLN A 270 -30.15 16.08 -5.94
C GLN A 270 -29.72 15.45 -4.61
N LEU A 271 -29.58 14.12 -4.56
CA LEU A 271 -29.08 13.43 -3.38
C LEU A 271 -27.64 13.86 -3.05
N LEU A 272 -26.78 14.02 -4.06
CA LEU A 272 -25.44 14.57 -3.89
C LEU A 272 -25.50 15.98 -3.29
N TYR A 273 -26.38 16.84 -3.78
CA TYR A 273 -26.57 18.21 -3.27
C TYR A 273 -26.99 18.22 -1.80
N VAL A 274 -28.04 17.48 -1.44
CA VAL A 274 -28.50 17.38 -0.05
C VAL A 274 -27.38 16.85 0.85
N ARG A 275 -26.65 15.81 0.43
CA ARG A 275 -25.53 15.27 1.20
C ARG A 275 -24.42 16.29 1.38
N THR A 276 -24.12 17.11 0.37
CA THR A 276 -23.10 18.15 0.50
C THR A 276 -23.48 19.24 1.48
N LEU A 277 -24.75 19.66 1.53
CA LEU A 277 -25.22 20.62 2.51
C LEU A 277 -25.05 20.08 3.94
N LEU A 278 -25.43 18.81 4.16
CA LEU A 278 -25.26 18.14 5.45
C LEU A 278 -23.78 17.98 5.83
N ASP A 279 -22.91 17.63 4.87
CA ASP A 279 -21.47 17.55 5.08
C ASP A 279 -20.88 18.92 5.45
N VAL A 280 -21.24 19.99 4.74
CA VAL A 280 -20.75 21.35 5.02
C VAL A 280 -21.21 21.82 6.41
N GLN A 281 -22.49 21.65 6.74
CA GLN A 281 -23.05 22.02 8.06
C GLN A 281 -22.36 21.25 9.20
N ALA A 282 -22.00 19.99 8.98
CA ALA A 282 -21.35 19.17 9.99
C ALA A 282 -19.85 19.48 10.15
N LEU A 283 -19.18 19.97 9.10
CA LEU A 283 -17.72 20.14 9.05
C LEU A 283 -17.27 21.59 9.29
N VAL A 284 -18.05 22.57 8.87
CA VAL A 284 -17.71 24.00 8.87
C VAL A 284 -18.65 24.73 9.85
N PRO A 285 -18.17 25.72 10.64
CA PRO A 285 -16.82 26.30 10.62
C PRO A 285 -15.80 25.62 11.55
N PHE A 286 -16.26 24.88 12.56
CA PHE A 286 -15.39 24.51 13.69
C PHE A 286 -14.57 23.23 13.45
N LYS A 287 -15.17 22.13 12.97
CA LYS A 287 -14.46 20.83 12.91
C LYS A 287 -13.30 20.84 11.93
N LEU A 288 -13.47 21.44 10.75
CA LEU A 288 -12.40 21.59 9.77
C LEU A 288 -11.29 22.48 10.31
N SER A 289 -11.63 23.63 10.89
CA SER A 289 -10.65 24.58 11.43
C SER A 289 -9.86 23.99 12.61
N ASP A 290 -10.54 23.28 13.53
CA ASP A 290 -9.91 22.59 14.66
C ASP A 290 -9.00 21.43 14.18
N ALA A 291 -9.42 20.66 13.17
CA ALA A 291 -8.60 19.62 12.59
C ALA A 291 -7.32 20.17 11.93
N LEU A 292 -7.43 21.28 11.19
CA LEU A 292 -6.27 21.95 10.60
C LEU A 292 -5.37 22.58 11.68
N ALA A 293 -5.95 23.13 12.75
CA ALA A 293 -5.18 23.66 13.88
C ALA A 293 -4.42 22.54 14.63
N LYS A 294 -5.03 21.37 14.82
CA LYS A 294 -4.37 20.19 15.40
C LYS A 294 -3.18 19.73 14.57
N LEU A 295 -3.30 19.80 13.25
CA LEU A 295 -2.24 19.43 12.32
C LEU A 295 -1.04 20.38 12.36
N LYS A 296 -1.26 21.65 12.76
CA LYS A 296 -0.21 22.66 12.94
C LYS A 296 0.54 22.53 14.28
N LYS A 297 -0.07 21.93 15.30
CA LYS A 297 0.47 21.88 16.67
C LYS A 297 1.64 20.92 16.87
N ARG A 298 1.82 19.94 15.98
CA ARG A 298 2.85 18.91 16.11
C ARG A 298 3.79 18.95 14.90
N PRO A 299 5.10 18.79 15.09
CA PRO A 299 6.02 18.63 13.98
C PRO A 299 5.76 17.30 13.28
N LEU A 300 5.97 17.28 11.97
CA LEU A 300 5.52 16.19 11.08
C LEU A 300 6.14 14.83 11.45
N LEU A 301 7.40 14.83 11.88
CA LEU A 301 8.15 13.61 12.25
C LEU A 301 7.79 13.03 13.63
N GLN A 302 7.11 13.80 14.49
CA GLN A 302 6.62 13.31 15.79
C GLN A 302 5.21 12.67 15.68
N GLY A 303 4.64 12.58 14.48
CA GLY A 303 3.35 11.91 14.26
C GLY A 303 3.46 10.40 14.47
N ASP A 304 2.64 9.84 15.37
CA ASP A 304 2.60 8.40 15.66
C ASP A 304 2.34 7.56 14.39
N VAL A 305 1.48 8.06 13.51
CA VAL A 305 1.10 7.36 12.26
C VAL A 305 2.28 7.26 11.30
N LEU A 306 3.14 8.29 11.24
CA LEU A 306 4.30 8.33 10.34
C LEU A 306 5.45 7.47 10.88
N ARG A 307 5.69 7.49 12.20
CA ARG A 307 6.69 6.65 12.87
C ARG A 307 6.40 5.16 12.74
N ASN A 308 5.12 4.79 12.73
CA ASN A 308 4.68 3.42 12.55
C ASN A 308 4.80 2.89 11.10
N VAL A 309 5.30 3.70 10.15
CA VAL A 309 5.55 3.23 8.78
C VAL A 309 6.92 2.55 8.72
N GLU A 310 6.93 1.23 8.81
CA GLU A 310 8.16 0.41 8.78
C GLU A 310 9.02 0.67 7.55
N ALA A 311 8.41 0.98 6.41
CA ALA A 311 9.13 1.25 5.17
C ALA A 311 9.95 2.54 5.21
N LEU A 312 9.61 3.52 6.05
CA LEU A 312 10.39 4.76 6.20
C LEU A 312 11.56 4.60 7.18
N ARG A 313 11.49 3.66 8.14
CA ARG A 313 12.51 3.45 9.19
C ARG A 313 13.03 4.75 9.81
N LEU A 314 12.09 5.58 10.29
CA LEU A 314 12.42 6.87 10.89
C LEU A 314 13.29 6.70 12.16
N ASP A 315 13.19 5.57 12.85
CA ASP A 315 14.09 5.17 13.93
C ASP A 315 15.58 5.24 13.58
N VAL A 316 15.94 4.99 12.31
CA VAL A 316 17.33 5.02 11.82
C VAL A 316 17.67 6.32 11.09
N TYR A 317 16.73 6.85 10.31
CA TYR A 317 16.98 7.98 9.40
C TYR A 317 16.67 9.36 10.00
N GLU A 318 15.90 9.46 11.08
CA GLU A 318 15.53 10.73 11.73
C GLU A 318 16.76 11.53 12.15
N ARG A 319 17.78 10.87 12.73
CA ARG A 319 19.05 11.52 13.14
C ARG A 319 19.85 12.16 11.99
N TRP A 320 19.63 11.72 10.76
CA TRP A 320 20.33 12.24 9.58
C TRP A 320 19.55 13.34 8.87
N CYS A 321 18.35 13.67 9.37
CA CYS A 321 17.57 14.81 8.92
C CYS A 321 18.04 16.05 9.67
N GLY A 322 18.30 17.15 8.97
CA GLY A 322 18.66 18.41 9.62
C GLY A 322 17.55 18.96 10.51
N ASP A 323 17.91 19.82 11.46
CA ASP A 323 16.99 20.41 12.46
C ASP A 323 15.75 21.08 11.85
N ASP A 324 15.90 21.66 10.66
CA ASP A 324 14.81 22.27 9.88
C ASP A 324 13.70 21.27 9.53
N ILE A 325 14.06 20.02 9.28
CA ILE A 325 13.13 18.94 8.91
C ILE A 325 12.50 18.36 10.18
N LEU A 326 13.29 18.21 11.25
CA LEU A 326 12.84 17.71 12.56
C LEU A 326 11.80 18.63 13.22
N THR A 327 11.99 19.94 13.08
CA THR A 327 11.12 20.97 13.68
C THR A 327 10.01 21.42 12.74
N PHE A 328 9.93 20.86 11.52
CA PHE A 328 8.99 21.33 10.53
C PHE A 328 7.53 21.11 10.95
N THR A 329 6.80 22.21 11.12
CA THR A 329 5.33 22.24 11.23
C THR A 329 4.71 22.73 9.93
N PRO A 330 3.70 22.04 9.37
CA PRO A 330 3.10 22.42 8.10
C PRO A 330 2.47 23.82 8.19
N PHE A 331 2.88 24.69 7.26
CA PHE A 331 2.30 26.03 7.14
C PHE A 331 0.96 25.94 6.41
N ILE A 332 -0.12 26.09 7.15
CA ILE A 332 -1.47 26.25 6.61
C ILE A 332 -1.80 27.73 6.70
N LEU A 333 -2.09 28.36 5.55
CA LEU A 333 -2.49 29.76 5.46
C LEU A 333 -3.80 29.98 6.25
N ASN A 334 -3.72 30.70 7.36
CA ASN A 334 -4.88 31.20 8.08
C ASN A 334 -5.12 32.65 7.65
N HIS A 335 -6.17 32.92 6.87
CA HIS A 335 -6.47 34.29 6.42
C HIS A 335 -6.71 35.31 7.55
N TYR A 336 -6.93 34.88 8.80
CA TYR A 336 -6.98 35.79 9.95
C TYR A 336 -5.65 36.54 10.17
N THR A 337 -4.50 35.92 9.88
CA THR A 337 -3.20 36.60 10.05
C THR A 337 -2.93 37.63 8.95
N GLN A 338 -3.50 37.43 7.75
CA GLN A 338 -3.42 38.43 6.68
C GLN A 338 -4.22 39.70 7.01
N LEU A 339 -5.36 39.58 7.70
CA LEU A 339 -6.09 40.74 8.19
C LEU A 339 -5.34 41.43 9.32
N GLU A 340 -4.76 40.70 10.28
CA GLU A 340 -3.95 41.33 11.34
C GLU A 340 -2.68 42.02 10.79
N ASP A 341 -2.01 41.44 9.79
CA ASP A 341 -0.82 42.04 9.18
C ASP A 341 -1.19 43.26 8.30
N SER A 342 -2.36 43.26 7.66
CA SER A 342 -2.86 44.44 6.93
C SER A 342 -3.43 45.51 7.87
N PHE A 343 -4.04 45.15 9.00
CA PHE A 343 -4.42 46.11 10.04
C PHE A 343 -3.19 46.70 10.76
N LYS A 344 -2.11 45.94 10.95
CA LYS A 344 -0.84 46.45 11.47
C LYS A 344 -0.13 47.36 10.48
N SER A 345 -0.18 47.08 9.18
CA SER A 345 0.40 47.99 8.16
C SER A 345 -0.40 49.29 7.98
N LEU A 346 -1.72 49.26 8.22
CA LEU A 346 -2.58 50.45 8.25
C LEU A 346 -2.39 51.31 9.52
N ASN A 347 -2.07 50.69 10.66
CA ASN A 347 -1.87 51.40 11.93
C ASN A 347 -0.44 51.94 12.15
N HIS A 348 0.52 51.57 11.29
CA HIS A 348 1.91 52.08 11.37
C HIS A 348 2.16 53.32 10.49
N THR A 349 1.17 53.78 9.72
CA THR A 349 1.19 55.02 8.92
C THR A 349 0.44 56.18 9.59
N GLN A 350 0.86 56.55 10.80
CA GLN A 350 0.77 57.90 11.41
C GLN A 350 1.46 57.80 12.78
N PRO A 351 2.35 58.74 13.20
CA PRO A 351 2.27 60.19 12.99
C PRO A 351 3.60 60.88 12.62
N ALA A 352 3.54 62.10 12.07
CA ALA A 352 4.48 63.23 12.30
C ALA A 352 4.34 64.30 11.20
N ALA A 353 3.28 65.11 11.28
CA ALA A 353 3.21 66.37 10.54
C ALA A 353 2.61 67.44 11.45
N ALA A 354 3.32 67.75 12.53
CA ALA A 354 3.06 68.92 13.38
C ALA A 354 4.31 69.24 14.19
N ALA A 355 5.24 70.02 13.63
CA ALA A 355 6.02 71.05 14.33
C ALA A 355 7.13 71.65 13.44
N SER A 356 7.17 72.99 13.43
CA SER A 356 8.18 73.90 12.82
C SER A 356 8.12 73.99 11.28
N SER A 357 8.03 75.16 10.66
CA SER A 357 8.76 76.39 10.96
C SER A 357 7.95 77.67 10.74
N HIS A 358 8.07 78.56 11.72
CA HIS A 358 7.95 80.00 11.54
C HIS A 358 8.95 80.48 10.50
N HIS A 359 8.51 81.26 9.52
CA HIS A 359 9.24 82.45 9.03
C HIS A 359 8.24 83.40 8.36
N LEU A 360 7.85 84.42 9.12
CA LEU A 360 7.26 85.66 8.65
C LEU A 360 8.41 86.62 8.26
N HIS A 361 8.40 87.10 7.02
CA HIS A 361 8.27 88.51 6.62
C HIS A 361 9.06 88.85 5.36
N THR A 362 8.32 89.23 4.33
CA THR A 362 8.72 90.16 3.27
C THR A 362 8.51 91.60 3.70
N ALA A 363 9.37 92.48 3.15
CA ALA A 363 9.28 93.94 3.02
C ALA A 363 9.49 94.79 4.29
#